data_AF-A0A891GZB3-F1
#
_entry.id   AF-A0A891GZB3-F1
#
_cell.length_a   1.000
_cell.length_b   1.000
_cell.length_c   1.000
_cell.angle_alpha   90.00
_cell.angle_beta   90.00
_cell.angle_gamma   90.00
#
_symmetry.space_group_name_H-M   'P 1'
#
loop_
_entity.id
_entity.type
_entity.pdbx_description
1 polymer ?
#
loop_
_entity_poly.entity_id
_entity_poly.type
_entity_poly.pdbx_seq_one_letter_code
_entity_poly.pdbx_strand_id
1 'polypeptide(L)'
;MNHLALPLKTTICWELLTIIELGLDLNSVILYNFEQSAGNQQVLNISVGSSETIRGPRNMFTRRYSPWNKNLFLSFHKPLIRKYSSINQEDNLKELKPIVRYDNFKEDRARILKEQKDRSGVYCLINNSNGYCYIGSSVHLSARMKNYLNTAFLKGRQNINMPIVKALLKYGQSNFSLLILEYVDLDMLTVIETYYITSVVPYYNVLKQGYSSLGYKHTEETKELLAQLAKNKTHSDKTKGLIARALIGENNPFYNKSHSIESKRRIIETKSAYSVYIYNSFKELLIIFPSVSTLAKKINSNHSSIVNIIKEQSIFRGEWYFSNIPFNIEDKPKITNWDSLESEKIVKSINNNSHIRRAVFVYDINKNFICKYSGVMETQKALNINHSTIKKYAKIEGTYNGYIFSYERLNNK
;
A
#
# COMPACT_ATOMS: atom_id res chain seq x y z
N MET A 1 -59.61 27.20 -0.74
CA MET A 1 -58.78 27.41 0.46
C MET A 1 -59.04 26.26 1.42
N ASN A 2 -57.95 25.78 2.01
CA ASN A 2 -57.79 24.68 2.96
C ASN A 2 -58.94 24.44 3.94
N HIS A 3 -59.23 23.18 4.24
CA HIS A 3 -58.72 22.49 5.43
C HIS A 3 -59.40 21.12 5.54
N LEU A 4 -58.62 20.04 5.49
CA LEU A 4 -59.03 18.76 6.05
C LEU A 4 -57.86 18.18 6.84
N ALA A 5 -58.14 17.99 8.12
CA ALA A 5 -57.21 17.66 9.19
C ALA A 5 -56.80 16.18 9.13
N LEU A 6 -55.54 15.94 9.49
CA LEU A 6 -55.06 14.65 9.98
C LEU A 6 -55.11 14.67 11.52
N PRO A 7 -55.44 13.53 12.15
CA PRO A 7 -54.82 13.18 13.40
C PRO A 7 -53.96 11.92 13.26
N LEU A 8 -52.70 12.14 13.62
CA LEU A 8 -51.69 11.18 14.02
C LEU A 8 -52.19 10.28 15.17
N LYS A 9 -52.00 8.95 15.02
CA LYS A 9 -51.27 8.05 15.95
C LYS A 9 -51.83 6.62 15.86
N THR A 10 -51.15 5.78 15.10
CA THR A 10 -50.99 4.36 15.47
C THR A 10 -49.52 4.10 15.69
N THR A 11 -49.22 3.78 16.94
CA THR A 11 -47.95 3.31 17.46
C THR A 11 -47.58 1.99 16.81
N ILE A 12 -46.47 1.95 16.06
CA ILE A 12 -45.86 0.70 15.60
C ILE A 12 -44.58 0.49 16.42
N CYS A 13 -44.55 -0.68 17.08
CA CYS A 13 -43.51 -1.16 17.98
C CYS A 13 -42.10 -1.08 17.37
N TRP A 14 -41.18 -0.49 18.13
CA TRP A 14 -39.74 -0.44 17.81
C TRP A 14 -39.08 -1.82 17.72
N GLU A 15 -39.69 -2.88 18.25
CA GLU A 15 -39.20 -4.27 18.13
C GLU A 15 -39.41 -4.89 16.74
N LEU A 16 -40.36 -4.40 15.93
CA LEU A 16 -40.52 -4.85 14.54
C LEU A 16 -39.55 -4.15 13.59
N LEU A 17 -39.11 -2.95 13.94
CA LEU A 17 -38.15 -2.19 13.12
C LEU A 17 -36.73 -2.77 13.27
N THR A 18 -36.36 -3.25 14.45
CA THR A 18 -35.06 -3.91 14.69
C THR A 18 -34.95 -5.27 14.01
N ILE A 19 -36.04 -6.01 13.80
CA ILE A 19 -36.04 -7.29 13.09
C ILE A 19 -35.99 -7.10 11.57
N ILE A 20 -36.52 -5.98 11.05
CA ILE A 20 -36.43 -5.65 9.61
C ILE A 20 -35.06 -5.05 9.24
N GLU A 21 -34.38 -4.35 10.16
CA GLU A 21 -32.98 -3.92 9.98
C GLU A 21 -31.95 -5.06 10.16
N LEU A 22 -32.29 -6.16 10.84
CA LEU A 22 -31.43 -7.34 10.99
C LEU A 22 -31.64 -8.42 9.92
N GLY A 23 -32.61 -8.25 9.02
CA GLY A 23 -33.03 -9.26 8.04
C GLY A 23 -32.54 -9.06 6.59
N LEU A 24 -31.81 -7.99 6.29
CA LEU A 24 -31.42 -7.64 4.92
C LEU A 24 -29.95 -7.21 4.78
N ASP A 25 -29.02 -7.98 5.33
CA ASP A 25 -27.62 -7.95 4.87
C ASP A 25 -26.96 -9.33 5.02
N LEU A 26 -27.49 -10.30 4.26
CA LEU A 26 -26.74 -11.49 3.84
C LEU A 26 -26.36 -11.33 2.37
N ASN A 27 -25.69 -10.21 2.05
CA ASN A 27 -24.84 -10.15 0.87
C ASN A 27 -23.50 -10.78 1.23
N SER A 28 -23.20 -11.89 0.57
CA SER A 28 -21.91 -12.56 0.59
C SER A 28 -20.83 -11.64 0.01
N VAL A 29 -20.30 -10.76 0.85
CA VAL A 29 -19.08 -10.00 0.55
C VAL A 29 -17.93 -11.00 0.57
N ILE A 30 -17.51 -11.42 -0.62
CA ILE A 30 -16.22 -12.09 -0.82
C ILE A 30 -15.14 -11.06 -0.47
N LEU A 31 -14.59 -11.18 0.73
CA LEU A 31 -13.55 -10.32 1.26
C LEU A 31 -12.23 -10.60 0.53
N TYR A 32 -12.00 -9.97 -0.63
CA TYR A 32 -10.65 -9.84 -1.17
C TYR A 32 -9.99 -8.60 -0.54
N ASN A 33 -8.81 -8.83 0.04
CA ASN A 33 -7.84 -7.85 0.57
C ASN A 33 -8.05 -7.44 2.03
N PHE A 34 -7.48 -8.25 2.94
CA PHE A 34 -6.89 -7.70 4.15
C PHE A 34 -5.38 -7.54 3.91
N GLU A 35 -4.91 -6.30 4.02
CA GLU A 35 -3.51 -5.92 3.91
C GLU A 35 -2.65 -6.70 4.91
N GLN A 36 -1.77 -7.58 4.41
CA GLN A 36 -0.65 -8.03 5.21
C GLN A 36 0.37 -6.90 5.30
N SER A 37 0.39 -6.24 6.46
CA SER A 37 1.56 -5.52 6.95
C SER A 37 2.76 -6.45 6.88
N ALA A 38 3.75 -6.10 6.07
CA ALA A 38 5.01 -6.81 5.93
C ALA A 38 5.78 -6.81 7.27
N GLY A 39 5.51 -7.81 8.10
CA GLY A 39 6.30 -8.19 9.26
C GLY A 39 6.72 -9.64 9.11
N ASN A 40 8.02 -9.90 9.08
CA ASN A 40 8.56 -11.26 9.06
C ASN A 40 8.15 -12.00 10.34
N GLN A 41 7.13 -12.86 10.25
CA GLN A 41 6.85 -13.90 11.23
C GLN A 41 7.04 -15.26 10.54
N GLN A 42 8.12 -15.96 10.90
CA GLN A 42 8.27 -17.39 10.65
C GLN A 42 7.58 -18.14 11.79
N VAL A 43 6.51 -18.87 11.47
CA VAL A 43 5.96 -19.91 12.33
C VAL A 43 5.87 -21.19 11.48
N LEU A 44 6.61 -22.21 11.90
CA LEU A 44 6.52 -23.64 11.56
C LEU A 44 6.14 -24.05 10.11
N ASN A 45 7.16 -24.40 9.32
CA ASN A 45 7.20 -25.48 8.33
C ASN A 45 6.00 -25.71 7.36
N ILE A 46 5.36 -24.66 6.84
CA ILE A 46 4.60 -24.75 5.58
C ILE A 46 4.86 -23.48 4.74
N SER A 47 5.43 -23.66 3.55
CA SER A 47 5.57 -22.59 2.55
C SER A 47 4.22 -22.38 1.86
N VAL A 48 3.54 -21.27 2.17
CA VAL A 48 2.41 -20.79 1.36
C VAL A 48 2.98 -19.72 0.42
N GLY A 49 3.32 -20.14 -0.79
CA GLY A 49 3.89 -19.26 -1.81
C GLY A 49 2.88 -18.21 -2.26
N SER A 50 3.20 -16.93 -2.00
CA SER A 50 2.67 -15.81 -2.78
C SER A 50 3.07 -15.96 -4.25
N SER A 51 2.36 -15.34 -5.19
CA SER A 51 2.64 -15.41 -6.63
C SER A 51 4.04 -14.88 -6.96
N GLU A 52 5.03 -15.77 -6.94
CA GLU A 52 6.45 -15.46 -7.11
C GLU A 52 6.83 -15.38 -8.58
N THR A 53 7.58 -14.33 -8.94
CA THR A 53 8.41 -14.31 -10.15
C THR A 53 9.50 -15.38 -10.01
N ILE A 54 9.49 -16.37 -10.89
CA ILE A 54 10.44 -17.49 -10.87
C ILE A 54 11.86 -16.99 -11.18
N ARG A 55 12.82 -17.33 -10.32
CA ARG A 55 14.25 -17.04 -10.49
C ARG A 55 15.00 -18.38 -10.69
N GLY A 56 15.90 -18.45 -11.67
CA GLY A 56 16.77 -19.64 -11.88
C GLY A 56 17.84 -19.80 -10.79
N PRO A 57 18.46 -20.99 -10.64
CA PRO A 57 19.28 -21.32 -9.49
C PRO A 57 20.66 -20.62 -9.55
N ARG A 58 21.06 -19.99 -8.45
CA ARG A 58 22.45 -19.53 -8.25
C ARG A 58 22.89 -19.77 -6.80
N ASN A 59 24.05 -20.42 -6.65
CA ASN A 59 24.69 -20.78 -5.39
C ASN A 59 24.91 -19.58 -4.46
N MET A 60 24.55 -19.72 -3.17
CA MET A 60 24.91 -18.77 -2.10
C MET A 60 25.48 -19.52 -0.90
N PHE A 61 26.79 -19.38 -0.68
CA PHE A 61 27.40 -19.51 0.64
C PHE A 61 27.56 -18.10 1.22
N THR A 62 26.84 -17.76 2.29
CA THR A 62 27.31 -16.82 3.32
C THR A 62 26.54 -17.02 4.62
N ARG A 63 27.26 -17.42 5.67
CA ARG A 63 26.79 -17.55 7.06
C ARG A 63 26.38 -16.18 7.62
N ARG A 64 25.27 -16.12 8.36
CA ARG A 64 25.05 -15.13 9.42
C ARG A 64 24.75 -15.85 10.72
N TYR A 65 25.56 -15.59 11.74
CA TYR A 65 25.36 -16.03 13.13
C TYR A 65 24.36 -15.10 13.82
N SER A 66 23.46 -15.65 14.63
CA SER A 66 22.61 -14.91 15.57
C SER A 66 22.60 -15.65 16.92
N PRO A 67 23.04 -15.05 18.03
CA PRO A 67 22.81 -15.63 19.35
C PRO A 67 21.42 -15.24 19.86
N TRP A 68 20.56 -16.23 20.00
CA TRP A 68 19.33 -16.17 20.79
C TRP A 68 19.66 -16.18 22.28
N ASN A 69 18.96 -15.36 23.07
CA ASN A 69 18.71 -15.71 24.47
C ASN A 69 17.28 -15.28 24.83
N LYS A 70 16.42 -16.28 25.08
CA LYS A 70 15.08 -16.12 25.66
C LYS A 70 15.24 -16.29 27.16
N ASN A 71 14.76 -15.34 27.97
CA ASN A 71 14.19 -15.68 29.27
C ASN A 71 13.14 -14.67 29.74
N LEU A 72 12.16 -15.27 30.42
CA LEU A 72 10.89 -14.81 30.98
C LEU A 72 10.98 -13.46 31.74
N PHE A 73 10.06 -12.53 31.47
CA PHE A 73 9.76 -11.42 32.38
C PHE A 73 8.26 -11.40 32.70
N LEU A 74 7.95 -11.59 33.98
CA LEU A 74 6.63 -11.37 34.57
C LEU A 74 6.33 -9.86 34.57
N SER A 75 5.21 -9.45 33.96
CA SER A 75 4.78 -8.05 33.96
C SER A 75 4.02 -7.72 35.24
N PHE A 76 4.56 -6.82 36.06
CA PHE A 76 3.75 -6.08 37.03
C PHE A 76 3.33 -4.75 36.40
N HIS A 77 2.11 -4.70 35.87
CA HIS A 77 1.50 -3.47 35.35
C HIS A 77 0.67 -2.78 36.45
N LYS A 78 1.14 -1.63 36.93
CA LYS A 78 0.26 -0.55 37.39
C LYS A 78 0.52 0.69 36.54
N PRO A 79 -0.49 1.27 35.88
CA PRO A 79 -0.31 2.48 35.08
C PRO A 79 -0.34 3.70 36.02
N LEU A 80 0.80 4.36 36.22
CA LEU A 80 0.80 5.73 36.78
C LEU A 80 0.64 6.74 35.64
N ILE A 81 -0.53 7.40 35.63
CA ILE A 81 -0.89 8.52 34.77
C ILE A 81 -0.04 9.74 35.15
N ARG A 82 0.57 10.41 34.16
CA ARG A 82 1.38 11.61 34.38
C ARG A 82 0.47 12.82 34.59
N LYS A 83 0.45 13.37 35.80
CA LYS A 83 0.03 14.77 36.01
C LYS A 83 1.24 15.65 35.70
N TYR A 84 1.12 16.50 34.69
CA TYR A 84 2.08 17.57 34.46
C TYR A 84 1.78 18.69 35.45
N SER A 85 2.44 18.67 36.61
CA SER A 85 2.56 19.86 37.45
C SER A 85 3.86 20.57 37.10
N SER A 86 3.76 21.85 36.74
CA SER A 86 4.85 22.83 36.70
C SER A 86 5.38 23.12 38.11
N ILE A 87 5.96 22.11 38.75
CA ILE A 87 6.58 22.17 40.07
C ILE A 87 8.00 21.66 39.88
N ASN A 88 8.98 22.42 40.36
CA ASN A 88 10.37 21.99 40.51
C ASN A 88 10.38 20.71 41.36
N GLN A 89 10.25 19.54 40.72
CA GLN A 89 10.44 18.26 41.38
C GLN A 89 11.94 18.08 41.54
N GLU A 90 12.44 18.47 42.71
CA GLU A 90 13.72 17.94 43.19
C GLU A 90 13.62 16.42 43.19
N ASP A 91 14.64 15.74 42.64
CA ASP A 91 14.68 14.28 42.63
C ASP A 91 14.54 13.74 44.07
N ASN A 92 13.83 12.62 44.25
CA ASN A 92 13.55 12.02 45.56
C ASN A 92 14.81 11.36 46.15
N LEU A 93 15.82 12.16 46.50
CA LEU A 93 17.13 11.71 46.99
C LEU A 93 17.13 11.40 48.50
N LYS A 94 16.06 11.76 49.23
CA LYS A 94 15.99 11.70 50.70
C LYS A 94 16.06 10.28 51.30
N GLU A 95 15.90 9.24 50.49
CA GLU A 95 15.91 7.84 50.94
C GLU A 95 17.11 7.01 50.45
N LEU A 96 18.02 7.61 49.67
CA LEU A 96 19.18 6.88 49.14
C LEU A 96 20.23 6.67 50.24
N LYS A 97 20.55 5.40 50.53
CA LYS A 97 21.66 4.99 51.40
C LYS A 97 22.82 4.48 50.54
N PRO A 98 23.74 5.35 50.08
CA PRO A 98 24.86 4.92 49.25
C PRO A 98 25.86 4.10 50.07
N ILE A 99 26.47 3.10 49.43
CA ILE A 99 27.58 2.33 50.01
C ILE A 99 28.84 3.20 50.06
N VAL A 100 29.09 3.97 49.00
CA VAL A 100 30.23 4.87 48.89
C VAL A 100 29.79 6.20 48.30
N ARG A 101 30.35 7.28 48.82
CA ARG A 101 30.13 8.64 48.35
C ARG A 101 31.46 9.33 48.01
N TYR A 102 31.48 9.98 46.85
CA TYR A 102 32.55 10.86 46.39
C TYR A 102 31.95 12.24 46.13
N ASP A 103 32.41 13.24 46.88
CA ASP A 103 31.81 14.57 46.84
C ASP A 103 32.18 15.32 45.56
N ASN A 104 33.38 15.13 45.02
CA ASN A 104 33.81 15.77 43.78
C ASN A 104 34.29 14.75 42.77
N PHE A 105 33.47 14.48 41.75
CA PHE A 105 33.70 13.44 40.77
C PHE A 105 35.03 13.60 40.00
N LYS A 106 35.48 14.84 39.77
CA LYS A 106 36.73 15.12 39.05
C LYS A 106 37.96 15.00 39.94
N GLU A 107 37.91 15.58 41.14
CA GLU A 107 39.04 15.58 42.08
C GLU A 107 39.28 14.18 42.67
N ASP A 108 38.20 13.46 42.98
CA ASP A 108 38.27 12.09 43.52
C ASP A 108 38.64 11.03 42.48
N ARG A 109 39.01 11.42 41.25
CA ARG A 109 39.31 10.50 40.14
C ARG A 109 40.24 9.36 40.54
N ALA A 110 41.38 9.65 41.18
CA ALA A 110 42.36 8.62 41.53
C ALA A 110 41.78 7.62 42.55
N ARG A 111 41.01 8.12 43.51
CA ARG A 111 40.34 7.34 44.55
C ARG A 111 39.24 6.46 43.96
N ILE A 112 38.37 7.03 43.13
CA ILE A 112 37.30 6.32 42.41
C ILE A 112 37.88 5.16 41.59
N LEU A 113 38.92 5.43 40.79
CA LEU A 113 39.51 4.41 39.93
C LEU A 113 40.19 3.27 40.71
N LYS A 114 40.72 3.56 41.91
CA LYS A 114 41.34 2.57 42.79
C LYS A 114 40.30 1.73 43.54
N GLU A 115 39.35 2.38 44.19
CA GLU A 115 38.35 1.71 45.05
C GLU A 115 37.29 0.95 44.24
N GLN A 116 36.96 1.41 43.04
CA GLN A 116 35.94 0.79 42.17
C GLN A 116 36.54 -0.11 41.09
N LYS A 117 37.82 -0.47 41.23
CA LYS A 117 38.50 -1.40 40.32
C LYS A 117 37.86 -2.79 40.43
N ASP A 118 37.55 -3.39 39.28
CA ASP A 118 36.96 -4.73 39.17
C ASP A 118 35.61 -4.91 39.91
N ARG A 119 34.89 -3.80 40.17
CA ARG A 119 33.55 -3.81 40.76
C ARG A 119 32.46 -3.55 39.72
N SER A 120 31.37 -4.30 39.82
CA SER A 120 30.11 -4.08 39.11
C SER A 120 29.04 -3.52 40.05
N GLY A 121 28.15 -2.69 39.54
CA GLY A 121 27.08 -2.14 40.34
C GLY A 121 26.30 -1.00 39.71
N VAL A 122 25.43 -0.41 40.52
CA VAL A 122 24.59 0.75 40.19
C VAL A 122 25.13 1.99 40.89
N TYR A 123 25.22 3.07 40.14
CA TYR A 123 25.71 4.36 40.61
C TYR A 123 24.71 5.48 40.31
N CYS A 124 24.83 6.56 41.06
CA CYS A 124 24.10 7.80 40.88
C CYS A 124 25.09 8.96 40.74
N LEU A 125 24.96 9.76 39.68
CA LEU A 125 25.67 11.02 39.50
C LEU A 125 24.72 12.16 39.84
N ILE A 126 25.06 12.97 40.84
CA ILE A 126 24.26 14.11 41.29
C ILE A 126 24.95 15.38 40.81
N ASN A 127 24.21 16.26 40.15
CA ASN A 127 24.69 17.58 39.77
C ASN A 127 24.49 18.54 40.94
N ASN A 128 25.60 18.97 41.55
CA ASN A 128 25.60 19.84 42.73
C ASN A 128 25.11 21.27 42.42
N SER A 129 25.04 21.65 41.13
CA SER A 129 24.56 22.97 40.72
C SER A 129 23.03 23.09 40.72
N ASN A 130 22.30 21.98 40.52
CA ASN A 130 20.84 22.01 40.37
C ASN A 130 20.10 20.87 41.09
N GLY A 131 20.81 19.94 41.72
CA GLY A 131 20.23 18.82 42.46
C GLY A 131 19.77 17.64 41.60
N TYR A 132 19.77 17.76 40.27
CA TYR A 132 19.33 16.69 39.38
C TYR A 132 20.34 15.55 39.32
N CYS A 133 19.84 14.33 39.17
CA CYS A 133 20.66 13.13 39.17
C CYS A 133 20.45 12.23 37.94
N TYR A 134 21.41 11.32 37.77
CA TYR A 134 21.42 10.28 36.75
C TYR A 134 21.76 8.95 37.42
N ILE A 135 20.95 7.93 37.19
CA ILE A 135 21.21 6.57 37.67
C ILE A 135 21.66 5.72 36.49
N GLY A 136 22.72 4.94 36.69
CA GLY A 136 23.19 4.00 35.69
C GLY A 136 23.81 2.75 36.30
N SER A 137 23.88 1.68 35.51
CA SER A 137 24.59 0.45 35.87
C SER A 137 25.90 0.28 35.08
N SER A 138 26.82 -0.50 35.62
CA SER A 138 27.99 -0.98 34.88
C SER A 138 28.58 -2.26 35.46
N VAL A 139 29.05 -3.14 34.57
CA VAL A 139 29.88 -4.31 34.92
C VAL A 139 31.27 -3.89 35.42
N HIS A 140 31.78 -2.75 34.94
CA HIS A 140 33.09 -2.22 35.33
C HIS A 140 32.96 -0.74 35.71
N LEU A 141 32.65 -0.48 36.97
CA LEU A 141 32.41 0.87 37.50
C LEU A 141 33.59 1.81 37.24
N SER A 142 34.82 1.38 37.54
CA SER A 142 36.03 2.19 37.28
C SER A 142 36.17 2.60 35.81
N ALA A 143 35.93 1.68 34.86
CA ALA A 143 35.99 1.96 33.42
C ALA A 143 34.90 2.93 32.99
N ARG A 144 33.67 2.78 33.51
CA ARG A 144 32.57 3.71 33.24
C ARG A 144 32.86 5.11 33.77
N MET A 145 33.39 5.24 34.99
CA MET A 145 33.75 6.54 35.56
C MET A 145 34.90 7.19 34.79
N LYS A 146 35.90 6.41 34.36
CA LYS A 146 36.96 6.88 33.47
C LYS A 146 36.42 7.49 32.17
N ASN A 147 35.38 6.89 31.60
CA ASN A 147 34.73 7.42 30.39
C ASN A 147 34.04 8.76 30.64
N TYR A 148 33.28 8.89 31.74
CA TYR A 148 32.62 10.16 32.07
C TYR A 148 33.60 11.29 32.42
N LEU A 149 34.77 10.95 32.96
CA LEU A 149 35.85 11.91 33.24
C LEU A 149 36.67 12.28 32.00
N ASN A 150 36.49 11.57 30.88
CA ASN A 150 37.21 11.84 29.64
C ASN A 150 36.39 12.73 28.69
N THR A 151 36.83 13.98 28.50
CA THR A 151 36.16 14.95 27.63
C THR A 151 36.09 14.51 26.16
N ALA A 152 37.08 13.76 25.66
CA ALA A 152 37.04 13.22 24.30
C ALA A 152 35.96 12.16 24.13
N PHE A 153 35.74 11.33 25.15
CA PHE A 153 34.66 10.34 25.16
C PHE A 153 33.28 11.02 25.15
N LEU A 154 33.12 12.08 25.97
CA LEU A 154 31.87 12.86 26.04
C LEU A 154 31.53 13.54 24.71
N LYS A 155 32.54 14.07 24.00
CA LYS A 155 32.36 14.72 22.68
C LYS A 155 32.23 13.73 21.52
N GLY A 156 32.32 12.42 21.77
CA GLY A 156 32.16 11.39 20.76
C GLY A 156 30.76 11.40 20.13
N ARG A 157 30.68 11.19 18.81
CA ARG A 157 29.43 11.25 18.02
C ARG A 157 28.31 10.34 18.55
N GLN A 158 28.67 9.21 19.17
CA GLN A 158 27.73 8.25 19.76
C GLN A 158 27.19 8.70 21.12
N ASN A 159 27.95 9.49 21.89
CA ASN A 159 27.68 9.78 23.30
C ASN A 159 27.13 11.19 23.54
N ILE A 160 27.45 12.14 22.64
CA ILE A 160 27.13 13.57 22.79
C ILE A 160 25.65 13.86 23.03
N ASN A 161 24.77 12.94 22.62
CA ASN A 161 23.32 13.08 22.75
C ASN A 161 22.74 12.51 24.05
N MET A 162 23.53 11.81 24.87
CA MET A 162 23.06 11.30 26.16
C MET A 162 22.84 12.46 27.15
N PRO A 163 21.71 12.52 27.90
CA PRO A 163 21.43 13.65 28.78
C PRO A 163 22.52 13.88 29.85
N ILE A 164 23.01 12.81 30.49
CA ILE A 164 24.11 12.90 31.46
C ILE A 164 25.41 13.43 30.84
N VAL A 165 25.72 13.07 29.59
CA VAL A 165 26.90 13.57 28.88
C VAL A 165 26.78 15.06 28.60
N LYS A 166 25.59 15.52 28.16
CA LYS A 166 25.31 16.96 27.99
C LYS A 166 25.42 17.71 29.31
N ALA A 167 24.93 17.13 30.41
CA ALA A 167 25.02 17.74 31.73
C ALA A 167 26.48 17.86 32.20
N LEU A 168 27.28 16.80 32.07
CA LEU A 168 28.72 16.81 32.41
C LEU A 168 29.51 17.82 31.56
N LEU A 169 29.16 18.00 30.28
CA LEU A 169 29.78 19.01 29.42
C LEU A 169 29.33 20.44 29.76
N LYS A 170 28.08 20.62 30.16
CA LYS A 170 27.50 21.94 30.47
C LYS A 170 27.94 22.47 31.84
N TYR A 171 27.87 21.63 32.87
CA TYR A 171 28.13 22.02 34.25
C TYR A 171 29.56 21.68 34.71
N GLY A 172 30.30 20.88 33.94
CA GLY A 172 31.64 20.43 34.28
C GLY A 172 31.64 19.27 35.28
N GLN A 173 32.59 18.34 35.13
CA GLN A 173 32.64 17.12 35.94
C GLN A 173 32.93 17.39 37.42
N SER A 174 33.54 18.53 37.78
CA SER A 174 33.79 18.90 39.18
C SER A 174 32.52 19.26 39.95
N ASN A 175 31.46 19.65 39.25
CA ASN A 175 30.17 19.99 39.87
C ASN A 175 29.25 18.77 40.03
N PHE A 176 29.82 17.56 39.97
CA PHE A 176 29.08 16.33 40.19
C PHE A 176 29.63 15.57 41.38
N SER A 177 28.74 14.96 42.15
CA SER A 177 29.07 13.93 43.14
C SER A 177 28.71 12.55 42.60
N LEU A 178 29.51 11.54 42.95
CA LEU A 178 29.26 10.15 42.60
C LEU A 178 28.86 9.36 43.84
N LEU A 179 27.71 8.70 43.77
CA LEU A 179 27.24 7.75 44.76
C LEU A 179 27.26 6.35 44.17
N ILE A 180 27.84 5.40 44.89
CA ILE A 180 27.66 3.97 44.59
C ILE A 180 26.47 3.49 45.42
N LEU A 181 25.39 3.11 44.74
CA LEU A 181 24.14 2.71 45.38
C LEU A 181 24.21 1.25 45.82
N GLU A 182 24.66 0.36 44.93
CA GLU A 182 24.67 -1.08 45.19
C GLU A 182 25.73 -1.78 44.35
N TYR A 183 26.43 -2.75 44.94
CA TYR A 183 27.29 -3.67 44.19
C TYR A 183 26.48 -4.90 43.79
N VAL A 184 26.45 -5.20 42.50
CA VAL A 184 25.50 -6.16 41.93
C VAL A 184 26.20 -6.95 40.82
N ASP A 185 25.93 -8.25 40.77
CA ASP A 185 26.40 -9.14 39.70
C ASP A 185 25.69 -8.86 38.37
N LEU A 186 26.30 -9.31 37.27
CA LEU A 186 25.89 -8.99 35.90
C LEU A 186 24.40 -9.28 35.61
N ASP A 187 23.88 -10.37 36.15
CA ASP A 187 22.51 -10.84 35.89
C ASP A 187 21.44 -9.93 36.51
N MET A 188 21.79 -9.21 37.59
CA MET A 188 20.85 -8.40 38.37
C MET A 188 20.98 -6.89 38.09
N LEU A 189 22.04 -6.44 37.40
CA LEU A 189 22.30 -5.01 37.13
C LEU A 189 21.08 -4.29 36.54
N THR A 190 20.44 -4.89 35.54
CA THR A 190 19.28 -4.29 34.85
C THR A 190 18.06 -4.16 35.76
N VAL A 191 17.83 -5.16 36.61
CA VAL A 191 16.70 -5.18 37.55
C VAL A 191 16.89 -4.11 38.61
N ILE A 192 18.08 -4.03 39.20
CA ILE A 192 18.40 -3.06 40.24
C ILE A 192 18.46 -1.63 39.68
N GLU A 193 19.04 -1.43 38.48
CA GLU A 193 19.02 -0.13 37.80
C GLU A 193 17.58 0.34 37.56
N THR A 194 16.71 -0.56 37.09
CA THR A 194 15.29 -0.26 36.92
C THR A 194 14.64 0.14 38.24
N TYR A 195 14.88 -0.63 39.32
CA TYR A 195 14.36 -0.34 40.65
C TYR A 195 14.70 1.08 41.12
N TYR A 196 15.98 1.48 41.03
CA TYR A 196 16.40 2.83 41.42
C TYR A 196 15.84 3.91 40.49
N ILE A 197 15.81 3.70 39.17
CA ILE A 197 15.22 4.66 38.22
C ILE A 197 13.72 4.86 38.51
N THR A 198 12.98 3.78 38.77
CA THR A 198 11.55 3.87 39.07
C THR A 198 11.25 4.55 40.41
N SER A 199 12.14 4.39 41.38
CA SER A 199 11.98 4.94 42.74
C SER A 199 12.35 6.41 42.81
N VAL A 200 13.49 6.79 42.20
CA VAL A 200 14.03 8.15 42.27
C VAL A 200 13.46 9.06 41.17
N VAL A 201 13.07 8.48 40.02
CA VAL A 201 12.63 9.20 38.81
C VAL A 201 13.64 10.27 38.38
N PRO A 202 14.93 9.88 38.16
CA PRO A 202 16.02 10.83 37.92
C PRO A 202 15.84 11.64 36.64
N TYR A 203 16.03 12.96 36.74
CA TYR A 203 15.84 13.90 35.62
C TYR A 203 16.64 13.56 34.36
N TYR A 204 17.88 13.07 34.50
CA TYR A 204 18.75 12.79 33.36
C TYR A 204 18.51 11.41 32.70
N ASN A 205 17.62 10.57 33.24
CA ASN A 205 17.25 9.30 32.61
C ASN A 205 16.01 9.49 31.72
N VAL A 206 16.15 9.21 30.42
CA VAL A 206 15.04 9.34 29.46
C VAL A 206 14.02 8.20 29.58
N LEU A 207 14.50 6.99 29.85
CA LEU A 207 13.68 5.79 29.95
C LEU A 207 13.37 5.46 31.41
N LYS A 208 12.19 4.88 31.64
CA LYS A 208 11.73 4.43 32.97
C LYS A 208 12.30 3.06 33.39
N GLN A 209 12.98 2.37 32.49
CA GLN A 209 13.58 1.07 32.72
C GLN A 209 15.09 1.13 32.45
N GLY A 210 15.87 0.40 33.25
CA GLY A 210 17.29 0.18 33.04
C GLY A 210 17.53 -0.64 31.77
N TYR A 211 18.54 -0.25 31.00
CA TYR A 211 19.04 -0.92 29.79
C TYR A 211 18.00 -1.24 28.69
N SER A 212 17.94 -0.34 27.69
CA SER A 212 17.43 -0.52 26.32
C SER A 212 16.09 0.14 25.99
N SER A 213 16.03 0.74 24.80
CA SER A 213 14.78 1.11 24.13
C SER A 213 14.10 -0.09 23.45
N LEU A 214 14.69 -1.28 23.54
CA LEU A 214 14.12 -2.51 22.98
C LEU A 214 12.79 -2.82 23.67
N GLY A 215 11.71 -2.81 22.89
CA GLY A 215 10.35 -2.98 23.39
C GLY A 215 9.63 -1.68 23.75
N TYR A 216 10.32 -0.53 23.76
CA TYR A 216 9.66 0.77 23.86
C TYR A 216 8.78 1.01 22.63
N LYS A 217 7.48 1.10 22.87
CA LYS A 217 6.50 1.48 21.85
C LYS A 217 6.17 2.96 22.03
N HIS A 218 6.35 3.74 20.97
CA HIS A 218 5.86 5.13 20.95
C HIS A 218 4.36 5.18 21.21
N THR A 219 3.89 6.20 21.94
CA THR A 219 2.46 6.49 22.08
C THR A 219 1.86 6.85 20.72
N GLU A 220 0.55 6.65 20.55
CA GLU A 220 -0.14 7.00 19.29
C GLU A 220 0.03 8.48 18.96
N GLU A 221 -0.12 9.37 19.94
CA GLU A 221 0.18 10.81 19.80
C GLU A 221 1.58 11.08 19.24
N THR A 222 2.59 10.34 19.72
CA THR A 222 3.98 10.50 19.24
C THR A 222 4.14 9.96 17.82
N LYS A 223 3.48 8.84 17.48
CA LYS A 223 3.50 8.29 16.12
C LYS A 223 2.85 9.23 15.13
N GLU A 224 1.71 9.83 15.48
CA GLU A 224 1.01 10.82 14.66
C GLU A 224 1.87 12.06 14.43
N LEU A 225 2.48 12.60 15.49
CA LEU A 225 3.39 13.75 15.38
C LEU A 225 4.58 13.43 14.46
N LEU A 226 5.20 12.25 14.62
CA LEU A 226 6.31 11.81 13.76
C LEU A 226 5.86 11.64 12.30
N ALA A 227 4.65 11.11 12.07
CA ALA A 227 4.08 10.97 10.73
C ALA A 227 3.83 12.35 10.08
N GLN A 228 3.26 13.31 10.82
CA GLN A 228 3.05 14.68 10.34
C GLN A 228 4.38 15.37 9.98
N LEU A 229 5.40 15.24 10.84
CA LEU A 229 6.73 15.76 10.58
C LEU A 229 7.42 15.08 9.38
N ALA A 230 7.09 13.82 9.11
CA ALA A 230 7.63 13.08 7.97
C ALA A 230 6.98 13.47 6.64
N LYS A 231 5.69 13.83 6.61
CA LYS A 231 4.97 14.21 5.37
C LYS A 231 5.65 15.34 4.59
N ASN A 232 6.26 16.29 5.30
CA ASN A 232 6.91 17.44 4.69
C ASN A 232 8.40 17.21 4.39
N LYS A 233 8.94 16.02 4.66
CA LYS A 233 10.34 15.70 4.35
C LYS A 233 10.46 15.35 2.88
N THR A 234 10.95 16.29 2.09
CA THR A 234 11.39 16.04 0.72
C THR A 234 12.89 15.77 0.71
N HIS A 235 13.32 14.74 -0.01
CA HIS A 235 14.74 14.54 -0.25
C HIS A 235 15.31 15.67 -1.10
N SER A 236 16.55 16.09 -0.80
CA SER A 236 17.29 17.00 -1.68
C SER A 236 17.47 16.38 -3.06
N ASP A 237 17.60 17.20 -4.10
CA ASP A 237 17.75 16.68 -5.46
C ASP A 237 19.02 15.86 -5.63
N LYS A 238 20.09 16.21 -4.89
CA LYS A 238 21.30 15.38 -4.79
C LYS A 238 21.00 13.98 -4.25
N THR A 239 20.20 13.88 -3.19
CA THR A 239 19.80 12.60 -2.60
C THR A 239 18.90 11.81 -3.53
N LYS A 240 17.93 12.46 -4.20
CA LYS A 240 17.09 11.82 -5.22
C LYS A 240 17.93 11.23 -6.36
N GLY A 241 18.94 11.97 -6.82
CA GLY A 241 19.86 11.51 -7.86
C GLY A 241 20.68 10.28 -7.44
N LEU A 242 21.14 10.22 -6.18
CA LEU A 242 21.83 9.04 -5.64
C LEU A 242 20.90 7.82 -5.55
N ILE A 243 19.67 8.01 -5.09
CA ILE A 243 18.66 6.94 -5.03
C ILE A 243 18.34 6.42 -6.44
N ALA A 244 18.10 7.31 -7.39
CA ALA A 244 17.81 6.94 -8.77
C ALA A 244 18.97 6.14 -9.37
N ARG A 245 20.22 6.59 -9.19
CA ARG A 245 21.41 5.87 -9.69
C ARG A 245 21.57 4.49 -9.06
N ALA A 246 21.23 4.35 -7.79
CA ALA A 246 21.27 3.06 -7.09
C ALA A 246 20.22 2.06 -7.62
N LEU A 247 19.16 2.51 -8.29
CA LEU A 247 18.06 1.67 -8.79
C LEU A 247 18.12 1.40 -10.31
N ILE A 248 19.26 1.64 -10.96
CA ILE A 248 19.46 1.39 -12.39
C ILE A 248 20.15 0.04 -12.62
N GLY A 249 19.80 -0.62 -13.73
CA GLY A 249 20.43 -1.87 -14.16
C GLY A 249 20.18 -3.00 -13.16
N GLU A 250 21.23 -3.77 -12.84
CA GLU A 250 21.15 -4.97 -12.00
C GLU A 250 20.65 -4.72 -10.57
N ASN A 251 20.82 -3.49 -10.07
CA ASN A 251 20.36 -3.11 -8.74
C ASN A 251 18.85 -2.83 -8.68
N ASN A 252 18.19 -2.68 -9.84
CA ASN A 252 16.74 -2.55 -9.88
C ASN A 252 16.11 -3.87 -9.39
N PRO A 253 15.20 -3.86 -8.39
CA PRO A 253 14.48 -5.05 -7.95
C PRO A 253 13.70 -5.79 -9.04
N PHE A 254 13.39 -5.12 -10.15
CA PHE A 254 12.73 -5.66 -11.35
C PHE A 254 13.68 -6.02 -12.49
N TYR A 255 15.00 -5.88 -12.32
CA TYR A 255 15.95 -6.25 -13.36
C TYR A 255 15.85 -7.73 -13.72
N ASN A 256 15.85 -8.03 -15.03
CA ASN A 256 15.67 -9.38 -15.58
C ASN A 256 14.39 -10.11 -15.10
N LYS A 257 13.41 -9.39 -14.56
CA LYS A 257 12.09 -9.95 -14.24
C LYS A 257 11.09 -9.62 -15.35
N SER A 258 10.24 -10.59 -15.66
CA SER A 258 9.12 -10.41 -16.59
C SER A 258 7.80 -10.38 -15.84
N HIS A 259 6.87 -9.55 -16.28
CA HIS A 259 5.50 -9.56 -15.76
C HIS A 259 4.76 -10.84 -16.18
N SER A 260 3.96 -11.39 -15.25
CA SER A 260 3.03 -12.48 -15.55
C SER A 260 1.98 -12.04 -16.58
N ILE A 261 1.36 -13.02 -17.24
CA ILE A 261 0.26 -12.76 -18.20
C ILE A 261 -0.88 -11.99 -17.51
N GLU A 262 -1.22 -12.37 -16.27
CA GLU A 262 -2.24 -11.69 -15.47
C GLU A 262 -1.86 -10.25 -15.11
N SER A 263 -0.59 -9.99 -14.75
CA SER A 263 -0.12 -8.63 -14.50
C SER A 263 -0.13 -7.78 -15.77
N LYS A 264 0.23 -8.37 -16.92
CA LYS A 264 0.11 -7.71 -18.24
C LYS A 264 -1.36 -7.40 -18.57
N ARG A 265 -2.30 -8.31 -18.28
CA ARG A 265 -3.74 -8.11 -18.46
C ARG A 265 -4.25 -6.92 -17.63
N ARG A 266 -3.95 -6.89 -16.33
CA ARG A 266 -4.33 -5.75 -15.46
C ARG A 266 -3.73 -4.43 -15.93
N ILE A 267 -2.47 -4.42 -16.38
CA ILE A 267 -1.83 -3.22 -16.96
C ILE A 267 -2.55 -2.78 -18.24
N ILE A 268 -2.98 -3.71 -19.10
CA ILE A 268 -3.75 -3.41 -20.30
C ILE A 268 -5.11 -2.80 -19.92
N GLU A 269 -5.82 -3.38 -18.96
CA GLU A 269 -7.12 -2.89 -18.49
C GLU A 269 -7.03 -1.50 -17.84
N THR A 270 -5.99 -1.24 -17.03
CA THR A 270 -5.80 0.11 -16.43
C THR A 270 -5.35 1.15 -17.45
N LYS A 271 -4.59 0.75 -18.48
CA LYS A 271 -4.14 1.67 -19.55
C LYS A 271 -5.16 1.82 -20.67
N SER A 272 -6.12 0.91 -20.80
CA SER A 272 -7.16 1.00 -21.81
C SER A 272 -8.19 2.04 -21.37
N ALA A 273 -8.06 3.25 -21.92
CA ALA A 273 -8.97 4.35 -21.62
C ALA A 273 -10.43 4.07 -22.03
N TYR A 274 -10.65 3.18 -23.00
CA TYR A 274 -11.98 2.89 -23.55
C TYR A 274 -12.13 1.42 -23.95
N SER A 275 -12.99 0.70 -23.23
CA SER A 275 -13.49 -0.62 -23.64
C SER A 275 -14.23 -0.52 -24.97
N VAL A 276 -14.23 -1.61 -25.74
CA VAL A 276 -14.92 -1.68 -27.03
C VAL A 276 -16.05 -2.70 -26.94
N TYR A 277 -17.27 -2.21 -27.08
CA TYR A 277 -18.50 -2.98 -27.15
C TYR A 277 -18.69 -3.46 -28.58
N ILE A 278 -18.82 -4.78 -28.76
CA ILE A 278 -19.05 -5.40 -30.05
C ILE A 278 -20.49 -5.90 -30.11
N TYR A 279 -21.20 -5.50 -31.15
CA TYR A 279 -22.58 -5.86 -31.41
C TYR A 279 -22.71 -6.66 -32.70
N ASN A 280 -23.80 -7.41 -32.84
CA ASN A 280 -24.21 -7.98 -34.12
C ASN A 280 -24.90 -6.92 -35.01
N SER A 281 -25.35 -7.35 -36.19
CA SER A 281 -26.01 -6.47 -37.16
C SER A 281 -27.37 -5.93 -36.69
N PHE A 282 -27.96 -6.51 -35.65
CA PHE A 282 -29.19 -6.06 -35.00
C PHE A 282 -28.95 -5.23 -33.73
N LYS A 283 -27.70 -4.84 -33.46
CA LYS A 283 -27.27 -4.09 -32.26
C LYS A 283 -27.47 -4.83 -30.94
N GLU A 284 -27.49 -6.16 -30.95
CA GLU A 284 -27.42 -6.96 -29.72
C GLU A 284 -25.96 -7.09 -29.25
N LEU A 285 -25.71 -6.84 -27.96
CA LEU A 285 -24.36 -6.86 -27.39
C LEU A 285 -23.80 -8.29 -27.36
N LEU A 286 -22.70 -8.52 -28.07
CA LEU A 286 -22.04 -9.83 -28.12
C LEU A 286 -20.97 -9.96 -27.05
N ILE A 287 -20.02 -9.03 -27.04
CA ILE A 287 -18.81 -9.13 -26.21
C ILE A 287 -18.18 -7.75 -26.00
N ILE A 288 -17.46 -7.59 -24.89
CA ILE A 288 -16.73 -6.36 -24.56
C ILE A 288 -15.24 -6.66 -24.54
N PHE A 289 -14.47 -5.96 -25.37
CA PHE A 289 -13.02 -6.01 -25.37
C PHE A 289 -12.44 -4.89 -24.50
N PRO A 290 -11.27 -5.09 -23.86
CA PRO A 290 -10.68 -4.09 -22.98
C PRO A 290 -10.23 -2.85 -23.75
N SER A 291 -9.80 -2.99 -25.02
CA SER A 291 -9.36 -1.83 -25.82
C SER A 291 -9.48 -2.04 -27.33
N VAL A 292 -9.45 -0.92 -28.07
CA VAL A 292 -9.32 -0.93 -29.54
C VAL A 292 -8.02 -1.63 -29.97
N SER A 293 -6.92 -1.42 -29.25
CA SER A 293 -5.62 -2.04 -29.57
C SER A 293 -5.64 -3.56 -29.44
N THR A 294 -6.29 -4.08 -28.40
CA THR A 294 -6.46 -5.52 -28.20
C THR A 294 -7.36 -6.14 -29.26
N LEU A 295 -8.46 -5.47 -29.59
CA LEU A 295 -9.37 -5.91 -30.65
C LEU A 295 -8.63 -5.93 -32.00
N ALA A 296 -7.99 -4.82 -32.37
CA ALA A 296 -7.25 -4.65 -33.62
C ALA A 296 -6.26 -5.79 -33.88
N LYS A 297 -5.52 -6.21 -32.86
CA LYS A 297 -4.59 -7.34 -32.93
C LYS A 297 -5.29 -8.68 -33.13
N LYS A 298 -6.38 -8.97 -32.41
CA LYS A 298 -7.12 -10.25 -32.58
C LYS A 298 -7.79 -10.35 -33.96
N ILE A 299 -8.34 -9.24 -34.48
CA ILE A 299 -9.06 -9.23 -35.76
C ILE A 299 -8.20 -8.78 -36.97
N ASN A 300 -6.87 -8.79 -36.82
CA ASN A 300 -5.89 -8.40 -37.84
C ASN A 300 -6.30 -7.15 -38.63
N SER A 301 -6.66 -6.08 -37.91
CA SER A 301 -7.18 -4.84 -38.47
C SER A 301 -6.37 -3.64 -38.00
N ASN A 302 -6.35 -2.57 -38.80
CA ASN A 302 -5.68 -1.34 -38.41
C ASN A 302 -6.46 -0.64 -37.29
N HIS A 303 -5.75 -0.22 -36.24
CA HIS A 303 -6.30 0.53 -35.12
C HIS A 303 -7.06 1.78 -35.58
N SER A 304 -6.49 2.56 -36.52
CA SER A 304 -7.13 3.80 -37.01
C SER A 304 -8.46 3.53 -37.71
N SER A 305 -8.56 2.43 -38.46
CA SER A 305 -9.79 2.03 -39.12
C SER A 305 -10.89 1.74 -38.11
N ILE A 306 -10.59 0.96 -37.05
CA ILE A 306 -11.57 0.66 -36.00
C ILE A 306 -12.02 1.94 -35.29
N VAL A 307 -11.09 2.85 -34.99
CA VAL A 307 -11.44 4.16 -34.39
C VAL A 307 -12.38 4.95 -35.30
N ASN A 308 -12.13 5.00 -36.60
CA ASN A 308 -13.00 5.71 -37.54
C ASN A 308 -14.39 5.06 -37.61
N ILE A 309 -14.48 3.74 -37.61
CA ILE A 309 -15.76 3.02 -37.61
C ILE A 309 -16.56 3.29 -36.32
N ILE A 310 -15.89 3.30 -35.16
CA ILE A 310 -16.53 3.66 -33.88
C ILE A 310 -17.07 5.10 -33.93
N LYS A 311 -16.33 6.04 -34.53
CA LYS A 311 -16.78 7.43 -34.69
C LYS A 311 -17.94 7.57 -35.67
N GLU A 312 -17.88 6.86 -36.79
CA GLU A 312 -18.91 6.87 -37.83
C GLU A 312 -20.15 6.05 -37.44
N GLN A 313 -20.05 5.18 -36.44
CA GLN A 313 -21.10 4.23 -36.02
C GLN A 313 -21.57 3.33 -37.18
N SER A 314 -20.67 2.98 -38.09
CA SER A 314 -20.96 2.19 -39.28
C SER A 314 -20.71 0.69 -39.09
N ILE A 315 -21.31 -0.15 -39.94
CA ILE A 315 -21.10 -1.61 -39.90
C ILE A 315 -19.67 -1.95 -40.33
N PHE A 316 -18.96 -2.65 -39.45
CA PHE A 316 -17.68 -3.29 -39.73
C PHE A 316 -17.85 -4.64 -40.39
N ARG A 317 -17.12 -4.87 -41.48
CA ARG A 317 -17.04 -6.15 -42.22
C ARG A 317 -18.42 -6.78 -42.53
N GLY A 318 -19.42 -5.92 -42.69
CA GLY A 318 -20.78 -6.30 -43.07
C GLY A 318 -21.65 -6.96 -42.01
N GLU A 319 -21.23 -7.07 -40.74
CA GLU A 319 -22.05 -7.71 -39.70
C GLU A 319 -21.92 -7.12 -38.29
N TRP A 320 -20.87 -6.36 -37.97
CA TRP A 320 -20.60 -5.97 -36.57
C TRP A 320 -20.59 -4.46 -36.38
N TYR A 321 -21.15 -3.98 -35.28
CA TYR A 321 -20.92 -2.61 -34.82
C TYR A 321 -19.91 -2.61 -33.68
N PHE A 322 -19.07 -1.58 -33.68
CA PHE A 322 -18.15 -1.30 -32.58
C PHE A 322 -18.51 0.05 -31.96
N SER A 323 -18.58 0.09 -30.63
CA SER A 323 -18.79 1.33 -29.88
C SER A 323 -17.87 1.39 -28.67
N ASN A 324 -17.57 2.60 -28.21
CA ASN A 324 -16.91 2.87 -26.94
C ASN A 324 -17.90 3.16 -25.80
N ILE A 325 -19.17 3.36 -26.14
CA ILE A 325 -20.28 3.63 -25.21
C ILE A 325 -21.38 2.60 -25.48
N PRO A 326 -21.98 1.98 -24.44
CA PRO A 326 -23.06 1.03 -24.66
C PRO A 326 -24.29 1.70 -25.29
N PHE A 327 -24.92 1.05 -26.27
CA PHE A 327 -26.20 1.52 -26.83
C PHE A 327 -27.33 1.51 -25.78
N ASN A 328 -27.34 0.50 -24.90
CA ASN A 328 -28.22 0.41 -23.75
C ASN A 328 -27.40 -0.06 -22.53
N ILE A 329 -27.61 0.58 -21.39
CA ILE A 329 -26.86 0.34 -20.15
C ILE A 329 -27.24 -1.00 -19.51
N GLU A 330 -28.47 -1.48 -19.75
CA GLU A 330 -28.97 -2.73 -19.17
C GLU A 330 -28.54 -3.98 -19.95
N ASP A 331 -27.98 -3.81 -21.16
CA ASP A 331 -27.59 -4.91 -22.01
C ASP A 331 -26.43 -5.71 -21.39
N LYS A 332 -26.64 -7.02 -21.25
CA LYS A 332 -25.60 -7.96 -20.82
C LYS A 332 -24.93 -8.59 -22.04
N PRO A 333 -23.59 -8.67 -22.09
CA PRO A 333 -22.91 -9.31 -23.20
C PRO A 333 -23.21 -10.81 -23.22
N LYS A 334 -23.48 -11.36 -24.40
CA LYS A 334 -23.66 -12.82 -24.57
C LYS A 334 -22.43 -13.61 -24.12
N ILE A 335 -21.24 -13.05 -24.30
CA ILE A 335 -19.97 -13.62 -23.84
C ILE A 335 -19.34 -12.67 -22.83
N THR A 336 -19.15 -13.15 -21.60
CA THR A 336 -18.60 -12.35 -20.50
C THR A 336 -17.08 -12.21 -20.57
N ASN A 337 -16.37 -13.23 -21.04
CA ASN A 337 -14.91 -13.24 -21.10
C ASN A 337 -14.39 -13.08 -22.54
N TRP A 338 -13.67 -11.99 -22.81
CA TRP A 338 -13.08 -11.65 -24.12
C TRP A 338 -11.92 -12.55 -24.56
N ASP A 339 -11.43 -13.40 -23.66
CA ASP A 339 -10.35 -14.36 -23.89
C ASP A 339 -10.83 -15.82 -23.81
N SER A 340 -12.15 -16.06 -23.89
CA SER A 340 -12.72 -17.40 -23.94
C SER A 340 -12.68 -18.02 -25.33
N LEU A 341 -12.85 -19.34 -25.43
CA LEU A 341 -12.98 -20.05 -26.71
C LEU A 341 -14.17 -19.53 -27.56
N GLU A 342 -15.24 -19.08 -26.91
CA GLU A 342 -16.41 -18.48 -27.59
C GLU A 342 -16.05 -17.14 -28.21
N SER A 343 -15.24 -16.33 -27.53
CA SER A 343 -14.71 -15.07 -28.08
C SER A 343 -13.89 -15.31 -29.35
N GLU A 344 -13.11 -16.39 -29.39
CA GLU A 344 -12.30 -16.75 -30.55
C GLU A 344 -13.16 -17.13 -31.76
N LYS A 345 -14.32 -17.76 -31.54
CA LYS A 345 -15.29 -18.04 -32.62
C LYS A 345 -15.79 -16.75 -33.26
N ILE A 346 -16.12 -15.73 -32.47
CA ILE A 346 -16.52 -14.40 -32.98
C ILE A 346 -15.38 -13.76 -33.75
N VAL A 347 -14.17 -13.72 -33.17
CA VAL A 347 -12.97 -13.15 -33.82
C VAL A 347 -12.69 -13.85 -35.16
N LYS A 348 -12.80 -15.18 -35.21
CA LYS A 348 -12.63 -15.95 -36.45
C LYS A 348 -13.69 -15.60 -37.49
N SER A 349 -14.95 -15.45 -37.08
CA SER A 349 -16.03 -14.99 -37.96
C SER A 349 -15.74 -13.59 -38.53
N ILE A 350 -15.29 -12.65 -37.69
CA ILE A 350 -14.87 -11.31 -38.10
C ILE A 350 -13.73 -11.39 -39.12
N ASN A 351 -12.74 -12.26 -38.89
CA ASN A 351 -11.59 -12.45 -39.79
C ASN A 351 -11.95 -13.05 -41.15
N ASN A 352 -12.91 -13.99 -41.18
CA ASN A 352 -13.40 -14.55 -42.44
C ASN A 352 -14.05 -13.49 -43.34
N ASN A 353 -14.68 -12.47 -42.74
CA ASN A 353 -15.30 -11.36 -43.46
C ASN A 353 -14.33 -10.19 -43.75
N SER A 354 -13.00 -10.40 -43.63
CA SER A 354 -12.00 -9.34 -43.85
C SER A 354 -12.00 -8.73 -45.26
N HIS A 355 -12.45 -9.48 -46.26
CA HIS A 355 -12.60 -9.03 -47.64
C HIS A 355 -13.77 -8.04 -47.82
N ILE A 356 -14.74 -8.04 -46.90
CA ILE A 356 -15.93 -7.20 -46.94
C ILE A 356 -15.57 -5.81 -46.38
N ARG A 357 -15.46 -4.81 -47.26
CA ARG A 357 -15.28 -3.41 -46.82
C ARG A 357 -16.59 -2.74 -46.45
N ARG A 358 -17.63 -2.96 -47.26
CA ARG A 358 -18.96 -2.37 -47.08
C ARG A 358 -19.99 -3.26 -47.77
N ALA A 359 -20.68 -4.08 -46.98
CA ALA A 359 -21.72 -4.97 -47.46
C ALA A 359 -22.94 -4.18 -47.95
N VAL A 360 -23.73 -4.80 -48.84
CA VAL A 360 -25.01 -4.26 -49.30
C VAL A 360 -26.08 -5.27 -48.93
N PHE A 361 -27.06 -4.82 -48.14
CA PHE A 361 -28.25 -5.58 -47.80
C PHE A 361 -29.36 -5.22 -48.79
N VAL A 362 -30.00 -6.24 -49.35
CA VAL A 362 -31.07 -6.09 -50.35
C VAL A 362 -32.36 -6.61 -49.76
N TYR A 363 -33.41 -5.80 -49.93
CA TYR A 363 -34.76 -6.08 -49.44
C TYR A 363 -35.76 -5.92 -50.57
N ASP A 364 -36.95 -6.52 -50.42
CA ASP A 364 -38.08 -6.24 -51.30
C ASP A 364 -38.70 -4.87 -50.98
N ILE A 365 -39.72 -4.48 -51.76
CA ILE A 365 -40.47 -3.22 -51.54
C ILE A 365 -41.15 -3.19 -50.16
N ASN A 366 -41.49 -4.36 -49.62
CA ASN A 366 -42.12 -4.53 -48.31
C ASN A 366 -41.09 -4.59 -47.17
N LYS A 367 -39.81 -4.35 -47.44
CA LYS A 367 -38.67 -4.45 -46.49
C LYS A 367 -38.40 -5.86 -45.96
N ASN A 368 -38.87 -6.91 -46.63
CA ASN A 368 -38.44 -8.27 -46.33
C ASN A 368 -37.00 -8.48 -46.81
N PHE A 369 -36.16 -9.04 -45.94
CA PHE A 369 -34.76 -9.29 -46.26
C PHE A 369 -34.63 -10.38 -47.33
N ILE A 370 -33.95 -10.06 -48.42
CA ILE A 370 -33.70 -11.00 -49.53
C ILE A 370 -32.32 -11.62 -49.37
N CYS A 371 -31.28 -10.78 -49.39
CA CYS A 371 -29.90 -11.26 -49.38
C CYS A 371 -28.90 -10.18 -48.96
N LYS A 372 -27.70 -10.64 -48.57
CA LYS A 372 -26.55 -9.80 -48.26
C LYS A 372 -25.44 -10.09 -49.26
N TYR A 373 -24.91 -9.06 -49.89
CA TYR A 373 -23.73 -9.14 -50.76
C TYR A 373 -22.51 -8.50 -50.07
N SER A 374 -21.31 -9.00 -50.38
CA SER A 374 -20.04 -8.48 -49.85
C SER A 374 -19.75 -7.04 -50.26
N GLY A 375 -20.37 -6.57 -51.35
CA GLY A 375 -20.34 -5.19 -51.77
C GLY A 375 -21.06 -4.93 -53.09
N VAL A 376 -21.03 -3.66 -53.49
CA VAL A 376 -21.82 -3.14 -54.62
C VAL A 376 -21.53 -3.85 -55.95
N MET A 377 -20.28 -4.26 -56.20
CA MET A 377 -19.89 -4.95 -57.44
C MET A 377 -20.49 -6.36 -57.54
N GLU A 378 -20.60 -7.06 -56.40
CA GLU A 378 -21.26 -8.36 -56.35
C GLU A 378 -22.77 -8.21 -56.54
N THR A 379 -23.37 -7.21 -55.90
CA THR A 379 -24.79 -6.85 -56.10
C THR A 379 -25.09 -6.50 -57.57
N GLN A 380 -24.20 -5.76 -58.24
CA GLN A 380 -24.34 -5.46 -59.67
C GLN A 380 -24.38 -6.74 -60.50
N LYS A 381 -23.48 -7.69 -60.25
CA LYS A 381 -23.45 -8.97 -60.99
C LYS A 381 -24.72 -9.80 -60.75
N ALA A 382 -25.22 -9.81 -59.52
CA ALA A 382 -26.37 -10.62 -59.14
C ALA A 382 -27.71 -10.06 -59.66
N LEU A 383 -27.88 -8.73 -59.62
CA LEU A 383 -29.15 -8.08 -59.99
C LEU A 383 -29.13 -7.42 -61.36
N ASN A 384 -27.99 -7.42 -62.05
CA ASN A 384 -27.75 -6.72 -63.30
C ASN A 384 -28.11 -5.21 -63.24
N ILE A 385 -27.86 -4.57 -62.10
CA ILE A 385 -28.09 -3.13 -61.86
C ILE A 385 -26.74 -2.43 -61.76
N ASN A 386 -26.59 -1.27 -62.41
CA ASN A 386 -25.35 -0.49 -62.35
C ASN A 386 -24.93 -0.16 -60.90
N HIS A 387 -23.66 -0.42 -60.56
CA HIS A 387 -23.10 -0.15 -59.23
C HIS A 387 -23.27 1.30 -58.78
N SER A 388 -23.24 2.27 -59.70
CA SER A 388 -23.47 3.69 -59.36
C SER A 388 -24.88 3.94 -58.83
N THR A 389 -25.86 3.29 -59.45
CA THR A 389 -27.27 3.27 -59.03
C THR A 389 -27.39 2.63 -57.65
N ILE A 390 -26.86 1.42 -57.47
CA ILE A 390 -26.91 0.72 -56.17
C ILE A 390 -26.28 1.59 -55.07
N LYS A 391 -25.13 2.22 -55.33
CA LYS A 391 -24.46 3.11 -54.37
C LYS A 391 -25.29 4.34 -54.02
N LYS A 392 -26.00 4.93 -54.99
CA LYS A 392 -26.89 6.07 -54.77
C LYS A 392 -28.08 5.66 -53.90
N TYR A 393 -28.78 4.60 -54.28
CA TYR A 393 -29.99 4.15 -53.59
C TYR A 393 -29.69 3.55 -52.21
N ALA A 394 -28.54 2.89 -52.02
CA ALA A 394 -28.10 2.38 -50.71
C ALA A 394 -27.79 3.48 -49.69
N LYS A 395 -27.43 4.69 -50.14
CA LYS A 395 -27.20 5.84 -49.25
C LYS A 395 -28.49 6.49 -48.76
N ILE A 396 -29.51 6.50 -49.60
CA ILE A 396 -30.81 7.14 -49.31
C ILE A 396 -31.85 6.11 -48.85
N GLU A 397 -31.47 4.83 -48.75
CA GLU A 397 -32.35 3.70 -48.47
C GLU A 397 -33.59 3.67 -49.38
N GLY A 398 -33.40 4.08 -50.64
CA GLY A 398 -34.48 4.24 -51.61
C GLY A 398 -34.77 2.96 -52.38
N THR A 399 -35.94 2.94 -53.02
CA THR A 399 -36.38 1.85 -53.90
C THR A 399 -35.84 2.04 -55.31
N TYR A 400 -35.33 0.97 -55.91
CA TYR A 400 -35.00 0.93 -57.34
C TYR A 400 -35.24 -0.47 -57.90
N ASN A 401 -35.97 -0.55 -59.00
CA ASN A 401 -36.29 -1.80 -59.69
C ASN A 401 -36.89 -2.88 -58.77
N GLY A 402 -37.77 -2.47 -57.84
CA GLY A 402 -38.41 -3.37 -56.88
C GLY A 402 -37.55 -3.81 -55.70
N TYR A 403 -36.33 -3.27 -55.56
CA TYR A 403 -35.43 -3.55 -54.45
C TYR A 403 -35.15 -2.31 -53.60
N ILE A 404 -34.99 -2.51 -52.29
CA ILE A 404 -34.41 -1.52 -51.39
C ILE A 404 -32.98 -1.96 -51.09
N PHE A 405 -32.04 -1.03 -51.24
CA PHE A 405 -30.64 -1.24 -50.88
C PHE A 405 -30.35 -0.50 -49.58
N SER A 406 -29.63 -1.14 -48.65
CA SER A 406 -29.06 -0.44 -47.49
C SER A 406 -27.65 -0.94 -47.19
N TYR A 407 -26.85 -0.06 -46.60
CA TYR A 407 -25.55 -0.41 -46.03
C TYR A 407 -25.67 -0.91 -44.59
N GLU A 408 -26.83 -0.72 -43.98
CA GLU A 408 -27.16 -1.19 -42.65
C GLU A 408 -28.23 -2.27 -42.71
N ARG A 409 -28.29 -3.09 -41.67
CA ARG A 409 -29.34 -4.08 -41.55
C ARG A 409 -30.58 -3.40 -40.98
N LEU A 410 -31.64 -3.34 -41.78
CA LEU A 410 -32.94 -2.82 -41.35
C LEU A 410 -33.59 -3.79 -40.37
N ASN A 411 -34.06 -3.26 -39.24
CA ASN A 411 -34.91 -4.01 -38.32
C ASN A 411 -36.33 -4.02 -38.91
N ASN A 412 -36.86 -5.21 -39.18
CA ASN A 412 -38.29 -5.37 -39.44
C ASN A 412 -38.99 -5.09 -38.11
N LYS A 413 -39.63 -3.93 -38.00
CA LYS A 413 -40.63 -3.68 -36.96
C LYS A 413 -41.97 -4.23 -37.39
#